data_AF-A0A7Z9HXT4-F1
#
_entry.id   AF-A0A7Z9HXT4-F1
#
_cell.length_a   1.000
_cell.length_b   1.000
_cell.length_c   1.000
_cell.angle_alpha   90.00
_cell.angle_beta   90.00
_cell.angle_gamma   90.00
#
_symmetry.space_group_name_H-M   'P 1'
#
loop_
_entity.id
_entity.type
_entity.pdbx_description
1 polymer ?
#
loop_
_entity_poly.entity_id
_entity_poly.type
_entity_poly.pdbx_seq_one_letter_code
_entity_poly.pdbx_strand_id
1 'polypeptide(L)'
;MPYSLSASSRMLLAGLLAIALLFQIAFAVTHLIGHGYAHNGRFTQVQENWGDTAWFFRQANDWSPYNHHWWYWLAVSEHNLGNTEASIAALDQCLKIAPVFVSGLNLASDIMVATDNGSVALQLTDRAERLVPDAWEPAYAKGAVAFTSGFYSDAMDNLFIADQRSTEPKPHVLGLLSQAAFESGSLELATNAIDRAVAAGKESAWYWMLRGEIYGARGDTDISRDSYERAILLYAAEDST
;
A
#
# COMPACT_ATOMS: atom_id res chain seq x y z
N MET A 1 -29.78 -39.76 -39.59
CA MET A 1 -30.24 -40.48 -38.37
C MET A 1 -29.61 -39.80 -37.17
N PRO A 2 -30.36 -39.39 -36.14
CA PRO A 2 -29.74 -38.85 -34.94
C PRO A 2 -29.13 -40.01 -34.14
N TYR A 3 -27.83 -39.96 -33.86
CA TYR A 3 -27.16 -40.93 -33.00
C TYR A 3 -27.72 -40.82 -31.58
N SER A 4 -28.47 -41.82 -31.11
CA SER A 4 -28.91 -41.91 -29.72
C SER A 4 -27.87 -42.63 -28.87
N LEU A 5 -27.43 -42.02 -27.77
CA LEU A 5 -26.50 -42.65 -26.81
C LEU A 5 -27.06 -43.97 -26.26
N SER A 6 -26.18 -44.93 -25.97
CA SER A 6 -26.55 -46.17 -25.28
C SER A 6 -27.00 -45.89 -23.83
N ALA A 7 -27.73 -46.82 -23.21
CA ALA A 7 -28.14 -46.69 -21.81
C ALA A 7 -26.94 -46.52 -20.86
N SER A 8 -25.87 -47.30 -21.07
CA SER A 8 -24.63 -47.21 -20.30
C SER A 8 -23.93 -45.86 -20.50
N SER A 9 -23.91 -45.34 -21.73
CA SER A 9 -23.34 -44.02 -22.04
C SER A 9 -24.13 -42.90 -21.37
N ARG A 10 -25.47 -42.99 -21.32
CA ARG A 10 -26.32 -42.02 -20.60
C ARG A 10 -26.09 -42.05 -19.09
N MET A 11 -25.95 -43.24 -18.50
CA MET A 11 -25.66 -43.38 -17.07
C MET A 11 -24.29 -42.83 -16.70
N LEU A 12 -23.26 -43.12 -17.51
CA LEU A 12 -21.93 -42.53 -17.32
C LEU A 12 -21.97 -41.00 -17.41
N LEU A 13 -22.64 -40.46 -18.43
CA LEU A 13 -22.79 -39.01 -18.60
C LEU A 13 -23.52 -38.36 -17.43
N ALA A 14 -24.62 -38.97 -16.96
CA ALA A 14 -25.35 -38.49 -15.78
C ALA A 14 -24.48 -38.51 -14.52
N GLY A 15 -23.67 -39.56 -14.33
CA GLY A 15 -22.71 -39.65 -13.23
C GLY A 15 -21.64 -38.55 -13.29
N LEU A 16 -21.04 -38.33 -14.46
CA LEU A 16 -20.05 -37.25 -14.65
C LEU A 16 -20.65 -35.86 -14.41
N LEU A 17 -21.88 -35.61 -14.87
CA LEU A 17 -22.59 -34.35 -14.62
C LEU A 17 -22.90 -34.16 -13.13
N ALA A 18 -23.31 -35.21 -12.42
CA ALA A 18 -23.55 -35.13 -10.98
C ALA A 18 -22.26 -34.83 -10.21
N ILE A 19 -21.14 -35.46 -10.58
CA ILE A 19 -19.82 -35.17 -9.99
C ILE A 19 -19.41 -33.72 -10.26
N ALA A 20 -19.56 -33.24 -11.50
CA ALA A 20 -19.25 -31.86 -11.86
C ALA A 20 -20.09 -30.86 -11.05
N LEU A 21 -21.39 -31.12 -10.87
CA LEU A 21 -22.28 -30.29 -10.07
C LEU A 21 -21.84 -30.27 -8.59
N LEU A 22 -21.46 -31.42 -8.02
CA LEU A 22 -20.95 -31.49 -6.65
C LEU A 22 -19.68 -30.65 -6.48
N PHE A 23 -18.75 -30.69 -7.43
CA PHE A 23 -17.57 -29.82 -7.41
C PHE A 23 -17.93 -28.34 -7.51
N GLN A 24 -18.89 -27.97 -8.35
CA GLN A 24 -19.37 -26.59 -8.45
C GLN A 24 -20.00 -26.09 -7.15
N ILE A 25 -20.82 -26.92 -6.50
CA ILE A 25 -21.44 -26.57 -5.21
C ILE A 25 -20.36 -26.43 -4.13
N ALA A 26 -19.42 -27.38 -4.04
CA ALA A 26 -18.34 -27.32 -3.07
C ALA A 26 -17.50 -26.04 -3.25
N PHE A 27 -17.11 -25.73 -4.49
CA PHE A 27 -16.39 -24.50 -4.81
C PHE A 27 -17.19 -23.24 -4.46
N ALA A 28 -18.49 -23.20 -4.78
CA ALA A 28 -19.34 -22.05 -4.47
C ALA A 28 -19.48 -21.83 -2.95
N VAL A 29 -19.60 -22.92 -2.17
CA VAL A 29 -19.70 -22.84 -0.71
C VAL A 29 -18.39 -22.35 -0.09
N THR A 30 -17.24 -22.91 -0.48
CA THR A 30 -15.95 -22.45 0.06
C THR A 30 -15.65 -21.01 -0.31
N HIS A 31 -15.98 -20.62 -1.54
CA HIS A 31 -15.87 -19.23 -2.00
C HIS A 31 -16.78 -18.28 -1.19
N LEU A 32 -18.04 -18.66 -0.96
CA LEU A 32 -18.97 -17.86 -0.17
C LEU A 32 -18.49 -17.66 1.27
N ILE A 33 -17.99 -18.73 1.91
CA ILE A 33 -17.44 -18.66 3.27
C ILE A 33 -16.21 -17.73 3.30
N GLY A 34 -15.29 -17.89 2.34
CA GLY A 34 -14.12 -17.01 2.22
C GLY A 34 -14.49 -15.53 2.08
N HIS A 35 -15.51 -15.23 1.27
CA HIS A 35 -16.06 -13.89 1.13
C HIS A 35 -16.66 -13.35 2.44
N GLY A 36 -17.31 -14.19 3.24
CA GLY A 36 -17.82 -13.81 4.56
C GLY A 36 -16.70 -13.37 5.51
N TYR A 37 -15.59 -14.12 5.58
CA TYR A 37 -14.42 -13.73 6.36
C TYR A 37 -13.78 -12.44 5.82
N ALA A 38 -13.58 -12.34 4.50
CA ALA A 38 -13.00 -11.15 3.89
C ALA A 38 -13.84 -9.89 4.12
N HIS A 39 -15.17 -10.02 4.19
CA HIS A 39 -16.06 -8.90 4.53
C HIS A 39 -15.81 -8.38 5.95
N ASN A 40 -15.66 -9.28 6.93
CA ASN A 40 -15.30 -8.89 8.30
C ASN A 40 -13.89 -8.31 8.39
N GLY A 41 -12.93 -8.88 7.66
CA GLY A 41 -11.57 -8.35 7.57
C GLY A 41 -11.51 -6.91 7.06
N ARG A 42 -12.40 -6.51 6.14
CA ARG A 42 -12.48 -5.11 5.69
C ARG A 42 -12.95 -4.16 6.79
N PHE A 43 -13.82 -4.58 7.70
CA PHE A 43 -14.24 -3.73 8.81
C PHE A 43 -13.13 -3.52 9.82
N THR A 44 -12.41 -4.59 10.18
CA THR A 44 -11.28 -4.49 11.12
C THR A 44 -10.12 -3.72 10.50
N GLN A 45 -9.94 -3.81 9.19
CA GLN A 45 -8.96 -3.02 8.43
C GLN A 45 -9.25 -1.52 8.55
N VAL A 46 -10.52 -1.11 8.40
CA VAL A 46 -10.93 0.31 8.54
C VAL A 46 -10.71 0.82 9.97
N GLN A 47 -10.73 -0.07 10.97
CA GLN A 47 -10.43 0.24 12.37
C GLN A 47 -8.93 0.12 12.70
N GLU A 48 -8.08 -0.20 11.71
CA GLU A 48 -6.64 -0.45 11.88
C GLU A 48 -6.33 -1.53 12.94
N ASN A 49 -7.28 -2.42 13.20
CA ASN A 49 -7.07 -3.58 14.04
C ASN A 49 -6.37 -4.68 13.19
N TRP A 50 -5.06 -4.53 13.04
CA TRP A 50 -4.25 -5.37 12.17
C TRP A 50 -4.23 -6.85 12.60
N GLY A 51 -4.35 -7.12 13.90
CA GLY A 51 -4.43 -8.48 14.44
C GLY A 51 -5.66 -9.24 13.93
N ASP A 52 -6.85 -8.65 14.11
CA ASP A 52 -8.09 -9.26 13.62
C ASP A 52 -8.14 -9.27 12.09
N THR A 53 -7.63 -8.22 11.45
CA THR A 53 -7.56 -8.14 9.98
C THR A 53 -6.73 -9.29 9.40
N ALA A 54 -5.54 -9.53 9.95
CA ALA A 54 -4.70 -10.67 9.57
C ALA A 54 -5.45 -12.00 9.77
N TRP A 55 -6.13 -12.17 10.91
CA TRP A 55 -6.90 -13.37 11.19
C TRP A 55 -8.02 -13.61 10.15
N PHE A 56 -8.84 -12.59 9.88
CA PHE A 56 -9.94 -12.69 8.92
C PHE A 56 -9.46 -12.99 7.50
N PHE A 57 -8.41 -12.33 7.02
CA PHE A 57 -7.90 -12.60 5.68
C PHE A 57 -7.18 -13.94 5.57
N ARG A 58 -6.54 -14.42 6.64
CA ARG A 58 -6.01 -15.79 6.72
C ARG A 58 -7.14 -16.81 6.59
N GLN A 59 -8.23 -16.66 7.35
CA GLN A 59 -9.41 -17.52 7.21
C GLN A 59 -9.98 -17.45 5.79
N ALA A 60 -10.12 -16.26 5.21
CA ALA A 60 -10.61 -16.11 3.84
C ALA A 60 -9.75 -16.92 2.83
N ASN A 61 -8.43 -16.85 2.97
CA ASN A 61 -7.48 -17.57 2.13
C ASN A 61 -7.50 -19.09 2.35
N ASP A 62 -7.71 -19.56 3.60
CA ASP A 62 -7.86 -20.99 3.90
C ASP A 62 -9.08 -21.60 3.18
N TRP A 63 -10.16 -20.82 3.03
CA TRP A 63 -11.37 -21.23 2.32
C TRP A 63 -11.31 -21.04 0.80
N SER A 64 -10.70 -19.95 0.32
CA SER A 64 -10.53 -19.69 -1.11
C SER A 64 -9.23 -18.92 -1.40
N PRO A 65 -8.13 -19.64 -1.72
CA PRO A 65 -6.79 -19.04 -1.82
C PRO A 65 -6.52 -18.34 -3.16
N TYR A 66 -7.54 -18.07 -3.98
CA TYR A 66 -7.38 -17.61 -5.36
C TYR A 66 -7.57 -16.10 -5.53
N ASN A 67 -7.85 -15.37 -4.44
CA ASN A 67 -8.05 -13.93 -4.49
C ASN A 67 -6.81 -13.18 -4.03
N HIS A 68 -6.10 -12.55 -4.98
CA HIS A 68 -4.88 -11.79 -4.68
C HIS A 68 -5.11 -10.62 -3.71
N HIS A 69 -6.31 -10.02 -3.66
CA HIS A 69 -6.58 -8.95 -2.70
C HIS A 69 -6.58 -9.44 -1.25
N TRP A 70 -6.99 -10.68 -0.98
CA TRP A 70 -7.01 -11.22 0.38
C TRP A 70 -5.60 -11.55 0.86
N TRP A 71 -4.77 -12.08 -0.03
CA TRP A 71 -3.34 -12.22 0.20
C TRP A 71 -2.65 -10.87 0.41
N TYR A 72 -3.00 -9.86 -0.39
CA TYR A 72 -2.50 -8.50 -0.21
C TYR A 72 -2.86 -7.93 1.18
N TRP A 73 -4.12 -8.00 1.59
CA TRP A 73 -4.53 -7.47 2.89
C TRP A 73 -3.98 -8.27 4.06
N LEU A 74 -3.77 -9.58 3.91
CA LEU A 74 -2.98 -10.35 4.86
C LEU A 74 -1.54 -9.82 4.94
N ALA A 75 -0.88 -9.59 3.80
CA ALA A 75 0.48 -9.06 3.76
C ALA A 75 0.59 -7.67 4.42
N VAL A 76 -0.35 -6.76 4.12
CA VAL A 76 -0.44 -5.44 4.78
C VAL A 76 -0.59 -5.60 6.28
N SER A 77 -1.47 -6.49 6.74
CA SER A 77 -1.73 -6.69 8.17
C SER A 77 -0.49 -7.24 8.89
N GLU A 78 0.15 -8.26 8.32
CA GLU A 78 1.37 -8.85 8.88
C GLU A 78 2.53 -7.85 8.88
N HIS A 79 2.63 -6.98 7.87
CA HIS A 79 3.63 -5.91 7.83
C HIS A 79 3.43 -4.90 8.98
N ASN A 80 2.19 -4.44 9.20
CA ASN A 80 1.85 -3.54 10.31
C ASN A 80 2.06 -4.17 11.69
N LEU A 81 1.94 -5.50 11.79
CA LEU A 81 2.25 -6.25 13.02
C LEU A 81 3.76 -6.50 13.21
N GLY A 82 4.62 -6.10 12.26
CA GLY A 82 6.06 -6.36 12.29
C GLY A 82 6.45 -7.80 11.90
N ASN A 83 5.50 -8.63 11.48
CA ASN A 83 5.71 -10.02 11.07
C ASN A 83 6.22 -10.09 9.62
N THR A 84 7.45 -9.62 9.41
CA THR A 84 8.04 -9.45 8.07
C THR A 84 8.02 -10.72 7.22
N GLU A 85 8.38 -11.88 7.77
CA GLU A 85 8.37 -13.15 7.02
C GLU A 85 6.97 -13.55 6.56
N ALA A 86 5.96 -13.39 7.43
CA ALA A 86 4.57 -13.71 7.11
C ALA A 86 4.01 -12.75 6.04
N SER A 87 4.40 -11.48 6.11
CA SER A 87 4.04 -10.48 5.11
C SER A 87 4.60 -10.84 3.72
N ILE A 88 5.89 -11.17 3.64
CA ILE A 88 6.55 -11.61 2.40
C ILE A 88 5.85 -12.85 1.84
N ALA A 89 5.59 -13.87 2.67
CA ALA A 89 4.94 -15.09 2.23
C ALA A 89 3.53 -14.85 1.66
N ALA A 90 2.75 -13.96 2.30
CA ALA A 90 1.43 -13.58 1.80
C ALA A 90 1.54 -12.77 0.49
N LEU A 91 2.53 -11.90 0.38
CA LEU A 91 2.77 -11.10 -0.82
C LEU A 91 3.22 -11.94 -2.01
N ASP A 92 4.02 -12.98 -1.77
CA ASP A 92 4.40 -13.96 -2.79
C ASP A 92 3.16 -14.66 -3.35
N GLN A 93 2.19 -15.05 -2.52
CA GLN A 93 0.93 -15.61 -3.01
C GLN A 93 0.13 -14.57 -3.81
N CYS A 94 0.06 -13.33 -3.32
CA CYS A 94 -0.61 -12.23 -4.01
C CYS A 94 -0.06 -12.03 -5.42
N LEU A 95 1.26 -11.86 -5.55
CA LEU A 95 1.94 -11.60 -6.81
C LEU A 95 2.06 -12.83 -7.71
N LYS A 96 1.99 -14.05 -7.15
CA LYS A 96 1.84 -15.29 -7.94
C LYS A 96 0.49 -15.35 -8.65
N ILE A 97 -0.58 -14.92 -7.98
CA ILE A 97 -1.94 -14.89 -8.55
C ILE A 97 -2.10 -13.70 -9.50
N ALA A 98 -1.59 -12.53 -9.12
CA ALA A 98 -1.68 -11.30 -9.90
C ALA A 98 -0.30 -10.62 -10.04
N PRO A 99 0.54 -11.07 -10.99
CA PRO A 99 1.89 -10.53 -11.16
C PRO A 99 1.96 -9.05 -11.54
N VAL A 100 0.86 -8.48 -12.03
CA VAL A 100 0.79 -7.07 -12.46
C VAL A 100 0.06 -6.19 -11.44
N PHE A 101 -0.14 -6.69 -10.22
CA PHE A 101 -0.83 -5.95 -9.17
C PHE A 101 0.08 -4.88 -8.55
N VAL A 102 -0.12 -3.63 -8.99
CA VAL A 102 0.72 -2.47 -8.63
C VAL A 102 0.81 -2.26 -7.11
N SER A 103 -0.31 -2.31 -6.38
CA SER A 103 -0.28 -2.13 -4.92
C SER A 103 0.55 -3.21 -4.22
N GLY A 104 0.51 -4.46 -4.72
CA GLY A 104 1.36 -5.54 -4.22
C GLY A 104 2.84 -5.32 -4.51
N LEU A 105 3.18 -4.81 -5.70
CA LEU A 105 4.57 -4.45 -6.04
C LEU A 105 5.10 -3.31 -5.17
N ASN A 106 4.26 -2.30 -4.88
CA ASN A 106 4.63 -1.19 -4.01
C ASN A 106 4.87 -1.65 -2.57
N LEU A 107 3.97 -2.46 -2.01
CA LEU A 107 4.18 -3.05 -0.68
C LEU A 107 5.43 -3.93 -0.64
N ALA A 108 5.71 -4.68 -1.72
CA ALA A 108 6.91 -5.49 -1.80
C ALA A 108 8.17 -4.62 -1.76
N SER A 109 8.17 -3.50 -2.49
CA SER A 109 9.30 -2.58 -2.47
C SER A 109 9.57 -1.99 -1.10
N ASP A 110 8.51 -1.64 -0.36
CA ASP A 110 8.61 -1.10 1.00
C ASP A 110 9.22 -2.11 1.97
N ILE A 111 8.73 -3.35 1.94
CA ILE A 111 9.29 -4.46 2.75
C ILE A 111 10.75 -4.75 2.38
N MET A 112 11.09 -4.68 1.09
CA MET A 112 12.47 -4.89 0.64
C MET A 112 13.40 -3.79 1.17
N VAL A 113 12.97 -2.54 1.26
CA VAL A 113 13.75 -1.48 1.91
C VAL A 113 13.92 -1.76 3.40
N ALA A 114 12.84 -2.11 4.09
CA ALA A 114 12.89 -2.43 5.53
C ALA A 114 13.81 -3.62 5.86
N THR A 115 14.10 -4.47 4.87
CA THR A 115 15.01 -5.64 4.98
C THR A 115 16.38 -5.41 4.36
N ASP A 116 16.78 -4.16 4.13
CA ASP A 116 18.08 -3.75 3.57
C ASP A 116 18.34 -4.25 2.12
N ASN A 117 17.27 -4.49 1.37
CA ASN A 117 17.30 -4.93 -0.03
C ASN A 117 16.86 -3.81 -0.99
N GLY A 118 17.45 -2.61 -0.84
CA GLY A 118 17.08 -1.42 -1.62
C GLY A 118 17.16 -1.58 -3.15
N SER A 119 18.11 -2.39 -3.65
CA SER A 119 18.24 -2.66 -5.09
C SER A 119 17.07 -3.47 -5.67
N VAL A 120 16.50 -4.39 -4.88
CA VAL A 120 15.30 -5.15 -5.24
C VAL A 120 14.08 -4.24 -5.16
N ALA A 121 14.00 -3.40 -4.14
CA ALA A 121 12.94 -2.42 -3.99
C ALA A 121 12.82 -1.51 -5.22
N LEU A 122 13.93 -0.96 -5.70
CA LEU A 122 13.96 -0.12 -6.91
C LEU A 122 13.49 -0.87 -8.17
N GLN A 123 13.86 -2.15 -8.32
CA GLN A 123 13.37 -2.95 -9.46
C GLN A 123 11.85 -3.19 -9.41
N LEU A 124 11.30 -3.34 -8.21
CA LEU A 124 9.86 -3.50 -7.99
C LEU A 124 9.11 -2.21 -8.31
N THR A 125 9.62 -1.05 -7.88
CA THR A 125 9.02 0.25 -8.20
C THR A 125 9.14 0.57 -9.70
N ASP A 126 10.26 0.27 -10.34
CA ASP A 126 10.42 0.39 -11.79
C ASP A 126 9.43 -0.50 -12.56
N ARG A 127 9.14 -1.69 -12.03
CA ARG A 127 8.12 -2.57 -12.61
C ARG A 127 6.72 -2.00 -12.44
N ALA A 128 6.39 -1.46 -11.27
CA ALA A 128 5.12 -0.80 -11.01
C ALA A 128 4.92 0.41 -11.94
N GLU A 129 5.95 1.23 -12.12
CA GLU A 129 5.91 2.39 -13.02
C GLU A 129 5.68 1.98 -14.48
N ARG A 130 6.33 0.92 -14.98
CA ARG A 130 6.07 0.40 -16.34
C ARG A 130 4.62 -0.04 -16.56
N LEU A 131 3.92 -0.48 -15.51
CA LEU A 131 2.53 -0.93 -15.61
C LEU A 131 1.56 0.24 -15.64
N VAL A 132 1.85 1.31 -14.91
CA VAL A 132 1.00 2.50 -14.79
C VAL A 132 1.86 3.79 -14.82
N PRO A 133 2.40 4.18 -16.00
CA PRO A 133 3.41 5.23 -16.11
C PRO A 133 2.90 6.64 -15.75
N ASP A 134 1.59 6.87 -15.89
CA ASP A 134 0.98 8.17 -15.58
C ASP A 134 0.43 8.24 -14.15
N ALA A 135 0.49 7.14 -13.40
CA ALA A 135 0.05 7.11 -12.01
C ALA A 135 1.11 7.72 -11.09
N TRP A 136 0.67 8.35 -10.00
CA TRP A 136 1.56 8.98 -9.03
C TRP A 136 2.14 7.95 -8.05
N GLU A 137 1.41 6.86 -7.78
CA GLU A 137 1.75 5.86 -6.76
C GLU A 137 3.12 5.19 -6.98
N PRO A 138 3.51 4.76 -8.20
CA PRO A 138 4.82 4.16 -8.41
C PRO A 138 5.96 5.18 -8.26
N ALA A 139 5.76 6.42 -8.72
CA ALA A 139 6.75 7.49 -8.57
C ALA A 139 6.95 7.83 -7.10
N TYR A 140 5.86 7.89 -6.32
CA TYR A 140 5.92 8.05 -4.88
C TYR A 140 6.68 6.90 -4.21
N ALA A 141 6.35 5.65 -4.54
CA ALA A 141 7.02 4.48 -3.98
C ALA A 141 8.53 4.50 -4.28
N LYS A 142 8.91 4.82 -5.52
CA LYS A 142 10.32 4.94 -5.93
C LYS A 142 11.03 6.07 -5.18
N GLY A 143 10.38 7.22 -5.02
CA GLY A 143 10.88 8.34 -4.24
C GLY A 143 11.06 8.00 -2.77
N ALA A 144 10.12 7.29 -2.16
CA ALA A 144 10.22 6.82 -0.77
C ALA A 144 11.36 5.81 -0.58
N VAL A 145 11.51 4.85 -1.49
CA VAL A 145 12.63 3.90 -1.49
C VAL A 145 13.97 4.63 -1.57
N ALA A 146 14.09 5.60 -2.48
CA ALA A 146 15.30 6.41 -2.63
C ALA A 146 15.59 7.24 -1.37
N PHE A 147 14.55 7.82 -0.75
CA PHE A 147 14.67 8.61 0.47
C PHE A 147 15.23 7.78 1.63
N THR A 148 14.61 6.62 1.90
CA THR A 148 15.07 5.72 2.97
C THR A 148 16.47 5.15 2.70
N SER A 149 16.84 5.03 1.42
CA SER A 149 18.19 4.62 1.00
C SER A 149 19.22 5.77 1.05
N GLY A 150 18.83 6.99 1.44
CA GLY A 150 19.71 8.16 1.54
C GLY A 150 20.01 8.87 0.21
N PHE A 151 19.35 8.47 -0.89
CA PHE A 151 19.49 9.10 -2.20
C PHE A 151 18.51 10.28 -2.33
N TYR A 152 18.74 11.33 -1.55
CA TYR A 152 17.77 12.43 -1.41
C TYR A 152 17.47 13.19 -2.71
N SER A 153 18.47 13.34 -3.60
CA SER A 153 18.25 13.98 -4.92
C SER A 153 17.31 13.15 -5.79
N ASP A 154 17.54 11.83 -5.86
CA ASP A 154 16.68 10.93 -6.63
C ASP A 154 15.27 10.85 -6.00
N ALA A 155 15.20 10.87 -4.67
CA ALA A 155 13.95 10.93 -3.94
C ALA A 155 13.15 12.18 -4.31
N MET A 156 13.79 13.35 -4.25
CA MET A 156 13.20 14.63 -4.62
C MET A 156 12.63 14.60 -6.04
N ASP A 157 13.41 14.13 -7.02
CA ASP A 157 12.96 14.07 -8.42
C ASP A 157 11.73 13.16 -8.61
N ASN A 158 11.75 11.96 -8.02
CA ASN A 158 10.62 11.02 -8.15
C ASN A 158 9.38 11.51 -7.38
N LEU A 159 9.55 12.13 -6.22
CA LEU A 159 8.45 12.70 -5.43
C LEU A 159 7.84 13.93 -6.13
N PHE A 160 8.66 14.73 -6.82
CA PHE A 160 8.19 15.84 -7.64
C PHE A 160 7.36 15.34 -8.82
N ILE A 161 7.79 14.25 -9.47
CA ILE A 161 7.00 13.57 -10.50
C ILE A 161 5.68 13.06 -9.92
N ALA A 162 5.70 12.45 -8.73
CA ALA A 162 4.49 11.97 -8.07
C ALA A 162 3.50 13.11 -7.76
N ASP A 163 3.99 14.26 -7.31
CA ASP A 163 3.18 15.47 -7.10
C ASP A 163 2.56 15.96 -8.42
N GLN A 164 3.33 16.05 -9.50
CA GLN A 164 2.82 16.47 -10.81
C GLN A 164 1.74 15.53 -11.40
N ARG A 165 1.88 14.22 -11.15
CA ARG A 165 0.90 13.20 -11.60
C ARG A 165 -0.33 13.12 -10.70
N SER A 166 -0.31 13.74 -9.53
CA SER A 166 -1.44 13.72 -8.59
C SER A 166 -2.55 14.68 -9.06
N THR A 167 -3.80 14.21 -9.04
CA THR A 167 -4.97 15.04 -9.41
C THR A 167 -5.34 16.06 -8.33
N GLU A 168 -4.86 15.87 -7.11
CA GLU A 168 -5.07 16.73 -5.95
C GLU A 168 -3.83 16.69 -5.04
N PRO A 169 -3.59 17.72 -4.21
CA PRO A 169 -2.49 17.72 -3.26
C PRO A 169 -2.57 16.53 -2.29
N LYS A 170 -1.51 15.73 -2.24
CA LYS A 170 -1.38 14.59 -1.31
C LYS A 170 -0.42 14.98 -0.18
N PRO A 171 -0.89 15.18 1.06
CA PRO A 171 -0.05 15.67 2.15
C PRO A 171 1.20 14.81 2.39
N HIS A 172 1.08 13.48 2.30
CA HIS A 172 2.20 12.56 2.49
C HIS A 172 3.26 12.64 1.37
N VAL A 173 2.83 12.78 0.11
CA VAL A 173 3.75 13.02 -1.02
C VAL A 173 4.47 14.35 -0.83
N LEU A 174 3.74 15.40 -0.48
CA LEU A 174 4.27 16.75 -0.29
C LEU A 174 5.22 16.87 0.91
N GLY A 175 4.88 16.23 2.03
CA GLY A 175 5.72 16.20 3.22
C GLY A 175 7.05 15.49 2.93
N LEU A 176 7.01 14.34 2.26
CA LEU A 176 8.22 13.60 1.91
C LEU A 176 9.03 14.33 0.82
N LEU A 177 8.37 14.92 -0.18
CA LEU A 177 9.01 15.77 -1.19
C LEU A 177 9.74 16.94 -0.52
N SER A 178 9.08 17.60 0.43
CA SER A 178 9.65 18.70 1.19
C SER A 178 10.91 18.28 1.94
N GLN A 179 10.87 17.15 2.63
CA GLN A 179 12.00 16.65 3.38
C GLN A 179 13.15 16.26 2.45
N ALA A 180 12.87 15.52 1.38
CA ALA A 180 13.86 15.15 0.37
C ALA A 180 14.52 16.38 -0.28
N ALA A 181 13.72 17.42 -0.59
CA ALA A 181 14.21 18.68 -1.13
C ALA A 181 15.08 19.44 -0.12
N PHE A 182 14.72 19.43 1.17
CA PHE A 182 15.50 20.07 2.22
C PHE A 182 16.87 19.40 2.40
N GLU A 183 16.90 18.07 2.49
CA GLU A 183 18.13 17.27 2.59
C GLU A 183 19.00 17.42 1.33
N SER A 184 18.39 17.64 0.16
CA SER A 184 19.08 17.90 -1.11
C SER A 184 19.54 19.36 -1.27
N GLY A 185 19.28 20.23 -0.29
CA GLY A 185 19.63 21.66 -0.32
C GLY A 185 18.73 22.54 -1.18
N SER A 186 17.63 22.00 -1.73
CA SER A 186 16.65 22.72 -2.56
C SER A 186 15.60 23.42 -1.70
N LEU A 187 16.04 24.45 -0.97
CA LEU A 187 15.25 25.13 0.05
C LEU A 187 13.95 25.79 -0.48
N GLU A 188 13.97 26.28 -1.73
CA GLU A 188 12.79 26.86 -2.37
C GLU A 188 11.70 25.81 -2.62
N LEU A 189 12.08 24.64 -3.14
CA LEU A 189 11.15 23.53 -3.35
C LEU A 189 10.65 22.96 -2.02
N ALA A 190 11.55 22.83 -1.03
CA ALA A 190 11.19 22.39 0.31
C ALA A 190 10.12 23.29 0.93
N THR A 191 10.32 24.61 0.91
CA THR A 191 9.34 25.57 1.44
C THR A 191 8.01 25.56 0.69
N ASN A 192 8.03 25.44 -0.65
CA ASN A 192 6.79 25.30 -1.43
C ASN A 192 6.01 24.02 -1.07
N ALA A 193 6.71 22.89 -1.01
CA ALA A 193 6.10 21.59 -0.74
C ALA A 193 5.53 21.52 0.68
N ILE A 194 6.25 22.02 1.69
CA ILE A 194 5.76 21.98 3.08
C ILE A 194 4.55 22.89 3.31
N ASP A 195 4.50 24.07 2.69
CA ASP A 195 3.34 24.96 2.80
C ASP A 195 2.09 24.30 2.20
N ARG A 196 2.24 23.60 1.08
CA ARG A 196 1.16 22.80 0.47
C ARG A 196 0.79 21.60 1.35
N ALA A 197 1.77 20.95 1.99
CA ALA A 197 1.54 19.83 2.89
C ALA A 197 0.72 20.24 4.12
N VAL A 198 1.08 21.33 4.82
CA VAL A 198 0.31 21.84 5.97
C VAL A 198 -1.06 22.37 5.58
N ALA A 199 -1.21 22.92 4.37
CA ALA A 199 -2.51 23.34 3.87
C ALA A 199 -3.45 22.15 3.63
N ALA A 200 -2.92 21.05 3.09
CA ALA A 200 -3.69 19.85 2.78
C ALA A 200 -3.86 18.88 3.98
N GLY A 201 -2.90 18.87 4.91
CA GLY A 201 -2.80 17.96 6.06
C GLY A 201 -2.68 18.70 7.39
N LYS A 202 -3.51 19.73 7.60
CA LYS A 202 -3.40 20.71 8.70
C LYS A 202 -3.34 20.16 10.12
N GLU A 203 -3.74 18.91 10.32
CA GLU A 203 -3.84 18.25 11.63
C GLU A 203 -2.61 17.42 11.98
N SER A 204 -1.67 17.22 11.04
CA SER A 204 -0.44 16.48 11.32
C SER A 204 0.60 17.36 12.01
N ALA A 205 0.94 17.04 13.26
CA ALA A 205 2.00 17.72 14.00
C ALA A 205 3.37 17.65 13.30
N TRP A 206 3.64 16.52 12.63
CA TRP A 206 4.87 16.30 11.85
C TRP A 206 5.08 17.35 10.75
N TYR A 207 4.05 17.67 9.95
CA TYR A 207 4.21 18.66 8.87
C TYR A 207 4.50 20.06 9.41
N TRP A 208 3.90 20.43 10.55
CA TRP A 208 4.18 21.70 11.20
C TRP A 208 5.59 21.75 11.80
N MET A 209 6.07 20.65 12.37
CA MET A 209 7.45 20.55 12.85
C MET A 209 8.46 20.71 11.71
N LEU A 210 8.28 19.96 10.61
CA LEU A 210 9.13 20.05 9.42
C LEU A 210 9.09 21.45 8.79
N ARG A 211 7.92 22.10 8.79
CA ARG A 211 7.79 23.51 8.36
C ARG A 211 8.63 24.43 9.23
N GLY A 212 8.57 24.25 10.55
CA GLY A 212 9.37 25.00 11.51
C GLY A 212 10.86 24.92 11.22
N GLU A 213 11.34 23.70 10.96
CA GLU A 213 12.75 23.42 10.65
C GLU A 213 13.20 24.09 9.35
N ILE A 214 12.45 23.89 8.26
CA ILE A 214 12.80 24.40 6.94
C ILE A 214 12.81 25.94 6.94
N TYR A 215 11.80 26.57 7.55
CA TYR A 215 11.73 28.03 7.65
C TYR A 215 12.81 28.60 8.58
N GLY A 216 13.20 27.87 9.63
CA GLY A 216 14.34 28.21 10.47
C GLY A 216 15.66 28.21 9.69
N ALA A 217 15.89 27.19 8.87
CA ALA A 217 17.04 27.10 7.98
C ALA A 217 17.07 28.20 6.90
N ARG A 218 15.89 28.67 6.47
CA ARG A 218 15.76 29.83 5.55
C ARG A 218 15.99 31.19 6.22
N GLY A 219 15.99 31.24 7.56
CA GLY A 219 16.15 32.47 8.35
C GLY A 219 14.85 33.18 8.72
N ASP A 220 13.70 32.60 8.39
CA ASP A 220 12.38 33.15 8.70
C ASP A 220 11.91 32.70 10.09
N THR A 221 12.51 33.29 11.11
CA THR A 221 12.34 32.89 12.51
C THR A 221 10.91 33.03 13.03
N ASP A 222 10.13 33.99 12.53
CA ASP A 222 8.74 34.18 12.91
C ASP A 222 7.85 33.01 12.45
N ILE A 223 8.00 32.59 11.19
CA ILE A 223 7.24 31.47 10.63
C ILE A 223 7.69 30.15 11.25
N SER A 224 8.99 30.02 11.50
CA SER A 224 9.57 28.86 12.19
C SER A 224 8.93 28.63 13.56
N ARG A 225 8.91 29.68 14.39
CA ARG A 225 8.31 29.68 15.72
C ARG A 225 6.82 29.36 15.71
N ASP A 226 6.03 30.04 14.87
CA ASP A 226 4.59 29.80 14.73
C ASP A 226 4.30 28.33 14.35
N SER A 227 5.11 27.77 13.45
CA SER A 227 4.98 26.38 13.03
C SER A 227 5.28 25.40 14.17
N TYR A 228 6.32 25.64 14.97
CA TYR A 228 6.62 24.81 16.14
C TYR A 228 5.53 24.92 17.23
N GLU A 229 5.01 26.12 17.50
CA GLU A 229 3.90 26.30 18.44
C GLU A 229 2.67 25.49 17.99
N ARG A 230 2.38 25.49 16.68
CA ARG A 230 1.29 24.69 16.12
C ARG A 230 1.54 23.18 16.23
N ALA A 231 2.77 22.73 15.97
CA ALA A 231 3.15 21.32 16.12
C ALA A 231 2.96 20.84 17.56
N ILE A 232 3.41 21.62 18.56
CA ILE A 232 3.26 21.29 20.00
C ILE A 232 1.79 21.16 20.38
N LEU A 233 0.93 22.07 19.91
CA LEU A 233 -0.51 22.01 20.18
C LEU A 233 -1.17 20.75 19.59
N LEU A 234 -0.73 20.29 18.42
CA LEU A 234 -1.25 19.09 17.78
C LEU A 234 -0.75 17.82 18.47
N TYR A 235 0.53 17.74 18.81
CA TYR A 235 1.08 16.62 19.59
C TYR A 235 0.37 16.45 20.94
N ALA A 236 0.11 17.54 21.66
CA ALA A 236 -0.60 17.49 22.93
C ALA A 236 -2.06 17.00 22.79
N ALA A 237 -2.67 17.20 21.61
CA ALA A 237 -4.02 16.70 21.33
C ALA A 237 -4.02 15.21 20.99
N GLU A 238 -3.03 14.73 20.23
CA GLU A 238 -2.86 13.32 19.85
C GLU A 238 -2.61 12.41 21.07
N ASP A 239 -1.80 12.85 22.03
CA ASP A 239 -1.53 12.08 23.27
C ASP A 239 -2.74 12.00 24.23
N SER A 240 -3.76 12.83 24.01
CA SER A 240 -4.93 12.94 24.90
C SER A 240 -6.14 12.08 24.47
N THR A 241 -6.02 11.36 23.36
CA THR A 241 -7.07 10.52 22.75
C THR A 241 -6.70 9.04 22.76
#